data_AF-A0A502G6V5-F1
#
_entry.id   AF-A0A502G6V5-F1
#
_cell.length_a   1.000
_cell.length_b   1.000
_cell.length_c   1.000
_cell.angle_alpha   90.00
_cell.angle_beta   90.00
_cell.angle_gamma   90.00
#
_symmetry.space_group_name_H-M   'P 1'
#
loop_
_entity.id
_entity.type
_entity.pdbx_description
1 polymer ?
#
loop_
_entity_poly.entity_id
_entity_poly.type
_entity_poly.pdbx_seq_one_letter_code
_entity_poly.pdbx_strand_id
1 'polypeptide(L)'
;MTVAWTEANQRCVERVPVIDAHGRISATALTPVALEEVWSLLADFPLPPDDDADEPDEDDGELSDGRGGYTSRGGSATSVGSYAIRRVMELVEQIAARQTALHEADWTAWCVRLGQTLELASDDAEIAAFRALGLNPLSPLRAAPFRPDFARDGMTPAGQLYEETLDRVAIAWQVDTLELLEA
;
A
#
# COMPACT_ATOMS: atom_id res chain seq x y z
N MET A 1 3.64 -25.76 7.99
CA MET A 1 2.62 -26.80 7.77
C MET A 1 3.26 -28.17 7.94
N THR A 2 2.49 -29.20 8.25
CA THR A 2 3.02 -30.58 8.35
C THR A 2 2.31 -31.44 7.31
N VAL A 3 3.08 -32.03 6.39
CA VAL A 3 2.57 -32.94 5.36
C VAL A 3 2.89 -34.36 5.81
N ALA A 4 1.95 -35.29 5.63
CA ALA A 4 2.13 -36.69 5.97
C ALA A 4 1.65 -37.57 4.83
N TRP A 5 2.47 -38.55 4.45
CA TRP A 5 2.15 -39.53 3.40
C TRP A 5 2.64 -40.92 3.82
N THR A 6 2.23 -41.94 3.08
CA THR A 6 2.65 -43.33 3.32
C THR A 6 3.42 -43.83 2.11
N GLU A 7 4.64 -44.29 2.34
CA GLU A 7 5.52 -44.86 1.32
C GLU A 7 6.09 -46.18 1.84
N ALA A 8 6.10 -47.24 1.03
CA ALA A 8 6.56 -48.58 1.42
C ALA A 8 6.01 -49.09 2.79
N ASN A 9 4.75 -48.76 3.10
CA ASN A 9 4.09 -49.07 4.38
C ASN A 9 4.70 -48.38 5.63
N GLN A 10 5.56 -47.39 5.45
CA GLN A 10 6.04 -46.46 6.48
C GLN A 10 5.28 -45.13 6.37
N ARG A 11 5.00 -44.51 7.52
CA ARG A 11 4.37 -43.18 7.58
C ARG A 11 5.46 -42.11 7.62
N CYS A 12 5.61 -41.38 6.53
CA CYS A 12 6.49 -40.23 6.40
C CYS A 12 5.78 -38.96 6.87
N VAL A 13 6.50 -38.07 7.55
CA VAL A 13 5.99 -36.79 8.04
C VAL A 13 7.07 -35.73 7.88
N GLU A 14 6.77 -34.65 7.18
CA GLU A 14 7.70 -33.54 6.93
C GLU A 14 7.10 -32.18 7.29
N ARG A 15 7.94 -31.28 7.80
CA ARG A 15 7.58 -29.89 8.10
C ARG A 15 7.90 -29.01 6.89
N VAL A 16 6.87 -28.64 6.14
CA VAL A 16 6.99 -27.73 4.99
C VAL A 16 6.75 -26.29 5.47
N PRO A 17 7.67 -25.34 5.19
CA PRO A 17 7.43 -23.92 5.46
C PRO A 17 6.22 -23.43 4.65
N VAL A 18 5.32 -22.69 5.28
CA VAL A 18 4.28 -21.97 4.53
C VAL A 18 4.87 -20.63 4.13
N ILE A 19 4.75 -20.29 2.85
CA ILE A 19 5.21 -19.02 2.29
C ILE A 19 3.95 -18.30 1.80
N ASP A 20 3.77 -17.02 2.16
CA ASP A 20 2.65 -16.22 1.66
C ASP A 20 2.91 -15.65 0.25
N ALA A 21 1.93 -14.93 -0.31
CA ALA A 21 2.03 -14.31 -1.63
C ALA A 21 3.16 -13.27 -1.76
N HIS A 22 3.76 -12.85 -0.64
CA HIS A 22 4.85 -11.88 -0.58
C HIS A 22 6.20 -12.52 -0.19
N GLY A 23 6.29 -13.85 -0.20
CA GLY A 23 7.53 -14.57 0.11
C GLY A 23 7.83 -14.74 1.61
N ARG A 24 6.93 -14.35 2.52
CA ARG A 24 7.19 -14.40 3.96
C ARG A 24 6.93 -15.78 4.53
N ILE A 25 7.88 -16.29 5.33
CA ILE A 25 7.84 -17.64 5.88
C ILE A 25 7.07 -17.65 7.21
N SER A 26 5.96 -18.39 7.26
CA SER A 26 5.14 -18.61 8.47
C SER A 26 4.68 -17.33 9.17
N ALA A 27 4.44 -16.26 8.40
CA ALA A 27 3.97 -14.98 8.91
C ALA A 27 2.56 -15.07 9.52
N THR A 28 2.32 -14.28 10.58
CA THR A 28 0.98 -13.98 11.07
C THR A 28 0.24 -13.04 10.11
N ALA A 29 -1.09 -13.04 10.18
CA ALA A 29 -1.89 -11.99 9.55
C ALA A 29 -1.42 -10.63 10.07
N LEU A 30 -1.21 -9.69 9.16
CA LEU A 30 -0.86 -8.31 9.49
C LEU A 30 -2.12 -7.57 9.98
N THR A 31 -1.94 -6.61 10.88
CA THR A 31 -3.00 -5.71 11.33
C THR A 31 -3.38 -4.74 10.20
N PRO A 32 -4.67 -4.52 9.90
CA PRO A 32 -5.09 -3.46 8.97
C PRO A 32 -4.59 -2.09 9.42
N VAL A 33 -4.33 -1.21 8.46
CA VAL A 33 -3.87 0.18 8.69
C VAL A 33 -4.82 1.16 8.03
N ALA A 34 -4.90 2.38 8.55
CA ALA A 34 -5.70 3.44 7.92
C ALA A 34 -4.97 4.02 6.70
N LEU A 35 -5.69 4.60 5.73
CA LEU A 35 -5.07 5.10 4.50
C LEU A 35 -4.03 6.20 4.76
N GLU A 36 -4.20 7.03 5.80
CA GLU A 36 -3.23 8.04 6.20
C GLU A 36 -1.87 7.46 6.65
N GLU A 37 -1.85 6.23 7.16
CA GLU A 37 -0.65 5.55 7.63
C GLU A 37 0.14 4.89 6.49
N VAL A 38 -0.54 4.52 5.40
CA VAL A 38 0.04 3.83 4.23
C VAL A 38 1.25 4.58 3.68
N TRP A 39 1.15 5.90 3.52
CA TRP A 39 2.28 6.67 2.98
C TRP A 39 3.47 6.70 3.93
N SER A 40 3.24 6.82 5.24
CA SER A 40 4.31 6.80 6.26
C SER A 40 5.16 5.52 6.16
N LEU A 41 4.51 4.38 5.91
CA LEU A 41 5.17 3.08 5.73
C LEU A 41 5.94 2.91 4.40
N LEU A 42 5.71 3.80 3.43
CA LEU A 42 6.36 3.79 2.11
C LEU A 42 7.42 4.91 1.95
N ALA A 43 7.28 6.01 2.69
CA ALA A 43 8.00 7.26 2.49
C ALA A 43 9.53 7.15 2.57
N ASP A 44 10.06 6.21 3.36
CA ASP A 44 11.51 6.08 3.58
C ASP A 44 12.19 5.04 2.68
N PHE A 45 11.44 4.15 2.03
CA PHE A 45 12.00 3.09 1.17
C PHE A 45 12.95 3.66 0.09
N PRO A 46 14.22 3.21 -0.04
CA PRO A 46 14.74 1.91 0.38
C PRO A 46 15.36 1.85 1.78
N LEU A 47 15.30 2.92 2.57
CA LEU A 47 15.73 2.84 3.97
C LEU A 47 14.83 1.86 4.75
N PRO A 48 15.40 1.12 5.72
CA PRO A 48 14.59 0.41 6.71
C PRO A 48 13.68 1.43 7.43
N PRO A 49 12.52 1.01 7.96
CA PRO A 49 11.75 1.89 8.82
C PRO A 49 12.55 2.14 10.10
N ASP A 50 12.45 3.33 10.69
CA ASP A 50 13.09 3.60 11.97
C ASP A 50 12.50 2.67 13.04
N ASP A 51 13.38 2.02 13.81
CA ASP A 51 13.03 0.99 14.81
C ASP A 51 12.64 1.63 16.17
N ASP A 52 12.30 2.93 16.15
CA ASP A 52 12.07 3.82 17.30
C ASP A 52 10.70 3.57 17.99
N ALA A 53 10.44 2.30 18.29
CA ALA A 53 9.28 1.82 19.01
C ALA A 53 9.63 1.35 20.44
N ASP A 54 10.65 1.94 21.09
CA ASP A 54 10.95 1.77 22.52
C ASP A 54 11.91 2.86 23.07
N GLU A 55 11.43 4.10 23.28
CA GLU A 55 12.02 5.01 24.28
C GLU A 55 11.03 6.13 24.69
N PRO A 56 10.34 6.02 25.85
CA PRO A 56 9.52 7.09 26.39
C PRO A 56 10.36 7.98 27.32
N ASP A 57 11.07 8.96 26.75
CA ASP A 57 11.72 10.00 27.56
C ASP A 57 10.75 11.14 27.88
N GLU A 58 10.39 11.22 29.15
CA GLU A 58 9.68 12.33 29.79
C GLU A 58 10.65 13.53 29.96
N ASP A 59 10.26 14.77 29.60
CA ASP A 59 10.15 15.93 30.52
C ASP A 59 9.97 17.31 29.83
N ASP A 60 9.36 18.23 30.58
CA ASP A 60 8.73 19.55 30.36
C ASP A 60 9.39 20.66 29.47
N GLY A 61 8.53 21.62 29.03
CA GLY A 61 8.95 22.89 28.39
C GLY A 61 7.86 23.93 28.02
N GLU A 62 7.32 24.69 28.99
CA GLU A 62 6.38 25.85 28.84
C GLU A 62 6.97 27.10 28.10
N LEU A 63 6.27 28.15 27.59
CA LEU A 63 4.86 28.62 27.65
C LEU A 63 4.53 29.70 26.56
N SER A 64 3.26 29.78 26.09
CA SER A 64 2.56 31.02 25.57
C SER A 64 3.05 31.69 24.26
N ASP A 65 2.30 32.54 23.53
CA ASP A 65 0.93 33.13 23.58
C ASP A 65 0.52 33.54 22.12
N GLY A 66 -0.71 34.01 21.84
CA GLY A 66 -0.92 34.91 20.67
C GLY A 66 -2.18 34.82 19.79
N ARG A 67 -3.37 34.61 20.37
CA ARG A 67 -4.71 35.01 19.86
C ARG A 67 -4.81 35.67 18.45
N GLY A 68 -5.55 35.04 17.53
CA GLY A 68 -6.00 35.68 16.27
C GLY A 68 -7.32 35.10 15.74
N GLY A 69 -8.46 35.75 16.04
CA GLY A 69 -9.78 35.28 15.60
C GLY A 69 -10.22 35.87 14.26
N TYR A 70 -10.72 35.03 13.36
CA TYR A 70 -11.40 35.45 12.13
C TYR A 70 -12.67 34.63 11.88
N THR A 71 -13.82 35.27 12.05
CA THR A 71 -15.11 34.73 11.62
C THR A 71 -15.31 35.00 10.12
N SER A 72 -15.32 33.95 9.31
CA SER A 72 -15.98 33.90 8.00
C SER A 72 -15.93 32.47 7.48
N ARG A 73 -16.85 31.93 6.70
CA ARG A 73 -18.22 32.24 6.23
C ARG A 73 -18.49 31.08 5.24
N GLY A 74 -19.70 30.55 5.15
CA GLY A 74 -19.92 29.21 4.54
C GLY A 74 -19.37 29.02 3.11
N GLY A 75 -18.90 27.80 2.81
CA GLY A 75 -18.34 27.44 1.51
C GLY A 75 -18.35 25.92 1.28
N SER A 76 -19.49 25.41 0.83
CA SER A 76 -19.76 24.01 0.43
C SER A 76 -19.69 22.94 1.53
N ALA A 77 -20.73 22.11 1.59
CA ALA A 77 -20.59 20.76 2.13
C ALA A 77 -19.87 19.92 1.08
N THR A 78 -18.53 20.00 1.08
CA THR A 78 -17.67 19.09 0.31
C THR A 78 -18.08 17.68 0.72
N SER A 79 -18.63 16.89 -0.21
CA SER A 79 -19.18 15.59 0.12
C SER A 79 -18.05 14.67 0.61
N VAL A 80 -18.37 13.73 1.51
CA VAL A 80 -17.37 12.79 2.06
C VAL A 80 -16.61 12.08 0.93
N GLY A 81 -17.30 11.75 -0.18
CA GLY A 81 -16.67 11.19 -1.38
C GLY A 81 -15.64 12.11 -2.05
N SER A 82 -15.83 13.44 -2.08
CA SER A 82 -14.83 14.36 -2.62
C SER A 82 -13.55 14.42 -1.78
N TYR A 83 -13.63 14.19 -0.47
CA TYR A 83 -12.46 14.09 0.40
C TYR A 83 -11.73 12.76 0.17
N ALA A 84 -12.44 11.64 0.16
CA ALA A 84 -11.88 10.32 -0.14
C ALA A 84 -11.19 10.27 -1.52
N ILE A 85 -11.82 10.83 -2.57
CA ILE A 85 -11.20 10.96 -3.89
C ILE A 85 -9.88 11.72 -3.79
N ARG A 86 -9.86 12.86 -3.09
CA ARG A 86 -8.63 13.66 -2.93
C ARG A 86 -7.53 12.87 -2.24
N ARG A 87 -7.82 12.16 -1.15
CA ARG A 87 -6.82 11.44 -0.35
C ARG A 87 -6.23 10.23 -1.07
N VAL A 88 -7.05 9.39 -1.69
CA VAL A 88 -6.56 8.26 -2.47
C VAL A 88 -5.75 8.73 -3.68
N MET A 89 -6.15 9.82 -4.35
CA MET A 89 -5.38 10.37 -5.47
C MET A 89 -4.06 11.03 -5.02
N GLU A 90 -4.03 11.68 -3.87
CA GLU A 90 -2.82 12.22 -3.23
C GLU A 90 -1.84 11.10 -2.82
N LEU A 91 -2.35 9.95 -2.35
CA LEU A 91 -1.54 8.75 -2.14
C LEU A 91 -0.99 8.17 -3.46
N VAL A 92 -1.81 8.07 -4.50
CA VAL A 92 -1.40 7.60 -5.84
C VAL A 92 -0.30 8.48 -6.43
N GLU A 93 -0.42 9.81 -6.32
CA GLU A 93 0.60 10.76 -6.76
C GLU A 93 1.94 10.58 -6.02
N GLN A 94 1.89 10.40 -4.69
CA GLN A 94 3.08 10.16 -3.87
C GLN A 94 3.78 8.83 -4.21
N ILE A 95 3.00 7.75 -4.43
CA ILE A 95 3.52 6.45 -4.88
C ILE A 95 4.19 6.59 -6.26
N ALA A 96 3.54 7.25 -7.22
CA ALA A 96 4.10 7.51 -8.55
C ALA A 96 5.41 8.31 -8.48
N ALA A 97 5.45 9.37 -7.66
CA ALA A 97 6.63 10.21 -7.45
C ALA A 97 7.80 9.43 -6.81
N ARG A 98 7.52 8.51 -5.87
CA ARG A 98 8.58 7.67 -5.30
C ARG A 98 9.09 6.64 -6.28
N GLN A 99 8.20 5.89 -6.91
CA GLN A 99 8.60 4.73 -7.70
C GLN A 99 9.32 5.09 -9.01
N THR A 100 9.07 6.29 -9.55
CA THR A 100 9.83 6.84 -10.69
C THR A 100 11.26 7.26 -10.34
N ALA A 101 11.57 7.47 -9.05
CA ALA A 101 12.90 7.82 -8.56
C ALA A 101 13.73 6.61 -8.07
N LEU A 102 13.16 5.40 -8.08
CA LEU A 102 13.84 4.20 -7.58
C LEU A 102 14.85 3.63 -8.58
N HIS A 103 15.90 3.01 -8.05
CA HIS A 103 16.87 2.25 -8.82
C HIS A 103 16.35 0.82 -9.08
N GLU A 104 16.71 0.22 -10.23
CA GLU A 104 16.24 -1.11 -10.65
C GLU A 104 16.54 -2.21 -9.61
N ALA A 105 17.68 -2.10 -8.92
CA ALA A 105 18.08 -3.03 -7.86
C ALA A 105 17.10 -3.11 -6.68
N ASP A 106 16.39 -2.02 -6.37
CA ASP A 106 15.45 -1.94 -5.25
C ASP A 106 14.03 -2.33 -5.67
N TRP A 107 13.76 -2.48 -6.97
CA TRP A 107 12.41 -2.60 -7.52
C TRP A 107 11.62 -3.80 -6.99
N THR A 108 12.27 -4.96 -6.85
CA THR A 108 11.63 -6.16 -6.33
C THR A 108 11.19 -5.96 -4.87
N ALA A 109 12.04 -5.33 -4.06
CA ALA A 109 11.72 -5.03 -2.67
C ALA A 109 10.65 -3.93 -2.55
N TRP A 110 10.65 -2.94 -3.46
CA TRP A 110 9.57 -1.96 -3.59
C TRP A 110 8.23 -2.62 -3.90
N CYS A 111 8.15 -3.49 -4.90
CA CYS A 111 6.92 -4.18 -5.26
C CYS A 111 6.37 -5.01 -4.08
N VAL A 112 7.25 -5.69 -3.33
CA VAL A 112 6.85 -6.43 -2.13
C VAL A 112 6.33 -5.50 -1.03
N ARG A 113 7.04 -4.42 -0.69
CA ARG A 113 6.58 -3.46 0.33
C ARG A 113 5.29 -2.77 -0.10
N LEU A 114 5.20 -2.28 -1.33
CA LEU A 114 4.02 -1.62 -1.89
C LEU A 114 2.79 -2.53 -1.85
N GLY A 115 2.93 -3.78 -2.30
CA GLY A 115 1.85 -4.78 -2.26
C GLY A 115 1.37 -5.04 -0.84
N GLN A 116 2.31 -5.32 0.09
CA GLN A 116 1.98 -5.52 1.50
C GLN A 116 1.26 -4.32 2.09
N THR A 117 1.84 -3.12 2.02
CA THR A 117 1.29 -1.92 2.68
C THR A 117 -0.08 -1.54 2.12
N LEU A 118 -0.29 -1.63 0.80
CA LEU A 118 -1.60 -1.34 0.22
C LEU A 118 -2.65 -2.38 0.62
N GLU A 119 -2.32 -3.68 0.62
CA GLU A 119 -3.26 -4.74 1.05
C GLU A 119 -3.80 -4.52 2.48
N LEU A 120 -3.04 -3.87 3.37
CA LEU A 120 -3.46 -3.54 4.74
C LEU A 120 -4.58 -2.50 4.84
N ALA A 121 -4.72 -1.63 3.84
CA ALA A 121 -5.77 -0.62 3.80
C ALA A 121 -7.07 -1.13 3.14
N SER A 122 -7.19 -2.42 2.80
CA SER A 122 -8.33 -2.99 2.06
C SER A 122 -9.72 -2.70 2.66
N ASP A 123 -9.80 -2.60 3.99
CA ASP A 123 -11.01 -2.30 4.76
C ASP A 123 -11.25 -0.79 5.02
N ASP A 124 -10.39 0.09 4.51
CA ASP A 124 -10.46 1.55 4.74
C ASP A 124 -11.71 2.22 4.14
N ALA A 125 -12.21 3.25 4.81
CA ALA A 125 -13.42 3.98 4.43
C ALA A 125 -13.29 4.78 3.12
N GLU A 126 -12.09 5.25 2.79
CA GLU A 126 -11.82 6.01 1.57
C GLU A 126 -11.75 5.08 0.35
N ILE A 127 -11.19 3.88 0.51
CA ILE A 127 -11.24 2.80 -0.50
C ILE A 127 -12.69 2.29 -0.66
N ALA A 128 -13.45 2.19 0.43
CA ALA A 128 -14.88 1.89 0.36
C ALA A 128 -15.68 2.93 -0.43
N ALA A 129 -15.28 4.21 -0.38
CA ALA A 129 -15.90 5.26 -1.20
C ALA A 129 -15.62 5.07 -2.71
N PHE A 130 -14.41 4.64 -3.10
CA PHE A 130 -14.12 4.30 -4.51
C PHE A 130 -14.94 3.11 -5.01
N ARG A 131 -15.08 2.05 -4.19
CA ARG A 131 -16.00 0.94 -4.48
C ARG A 131 -17.43 1.42 -4.70
N ALA A 132 -17.92 2.32 -3.86
CA ALA A 132 -19.26 2.89 -4.00
C ALA A 132 -19.46 3.79 -5.24
N LEU A 133 -18.36 4.34 -5.79
CA LEU A 133 -18.36 5.09 -7.05
C LEU A 133 -18.17 4.21 -8.29
N GLY A 134 -17.81 2.93 -8.12
CA GLY A 134 -17.53 2.01 -9.23
C GLY A 134 -16.18 2.25 -9.92
N LEU A 135 -15.22 2.89 -9.25
CA LEU A 135 -13.94 3.33 -9.82
C LEU A 135 -12.75 2.57 -9.23
N ASN A 136 -11.76 2.23 -10.06
CA ASN A 136 -10.50 1.62 -9.64
C ASN A 136 -9.41 2.68 -9.40
N PRO A 137 -9.07 3.02 -8.13
CA PRO A 137 -8.06 4.03 -7.81
C PRO A 137 -6.63 3.67 -8.21
N LEU A 138 -6.33 2.39 -8.42
CA LEU A 138 -4.98 1.90 -8.77
C LEU A 138 -4.71 1.95 -10.28
N SER A 139 -5.72 2.29 -11.09
CA SER A 139 -5.58 2.36 -12.55
C SER A 139 -4.55 3.39 -13.04
N PRO A 140 -4.38 4.60 -12.46
CA PRO A 140 -3.39 5.56 -12.93
C PRO A 140 -1.94 5.07 -12.73
N LEU A 141 -1.68 4.27 -11.69
CA LEU A 141 -0.35 3.72 -11.41
C LEU A 141 0.18 2.78 -12.51
N ARG A 142 -0.70 2.26 -13.38
CA ARG A 142 -0.30 1.46 -14.55
C ARG A 142 0.18 2.32 -15.72
N ALA A 143 -0.13 3.62 -15.73
CA ALA A 143 0.23 4.54 -16.82
C ALA A 143 1.76 4.77 -16.88
N ALA A 144 2.30 4.78 -18.10
CA ALA A 144 3.74 4.90 -18.34
C ALA A 144 4.43 6.11 -17.67
N PRO A 145 3.82 7.31 -17.51
CA PRO A 145 4.45 8.43 -16.81
C PRO A 145 4.67 8.20 -15.30
N PHE A 146 3.94 7.28 -14.69
CA PHE A 146 4.01 7.01 -13.24
C PHE A 146 4.97 5.86 -12.91
N ARG A 147 5.65 5.27 -13.90
CA ARG A 147 6.50 4.08 -13.75
C ARG A 147 7.94 4.40 -14.20
N PRO A 148 8.97 3.82 -13.57
CA PRO A 148 10.36 4.01 -14.02
C PRO A 148 10.59 3.30 -15.36
N ASP A 149 11.54 3.79 -16.16
CA ASP A 149 11.73 3.33 -17.54
C ASP A 149 12.01 1.83 -17.69
N PHE A 150 12.69 1.20 -16.71
CA PHE A 150 12.99 -0.23 -16.72
C PHE A 150 11.76 -1.13 -16.42
N ALA A 151 10.68 -0.56 -15.87
CA ALA A 151 9.44 -1.26 -15.51
C ALA A 151 8.19 -0.55 -16.09
N ARG A 152 8.37 0.17 -17.21
CA ARG A 152 7.41 1.10 -17.81
C ARG A 152 6.10 0.46 -18.27
N ASP A 153 6.15 -0.81 -18.64
CA ASP A 153 5.03 -1.65 -19.09
C ASP A 153 5.28 -3.15 -18.79
N GLY A 154 4.24 -3.97 -18.92
CA GLY A 154 4.28 -5.43 -18.75
C GLY A 154 5.06 -6.22 -19.83
N MET A 155 5.84 -5.56 -20.69
CA MET A 155 6.74 -6.27 -21.62
C MET A 155 8.07 -6.67 -20.96
N THR A 156 8.38 -6.09 -19.79
CA THR A 156 9.59 -6.38 -18.99
C THR A 156 9.25 -7.25 -17.77
N PRO A 157 10.17 -8.10 -17.28
CA PRO A 157 9.95 -8.84 -16.03
C PRO A 157 9.70 -7.92 -14.82
N ALA A 158 10.37 -6.77 -14.78
CA ALA A 158 10.16 -5.76 -13.73
C ALA A 158 8.76 -5.13 -13.80
N GLY A 159 8.26 -4.83 -15.00
CA GLY A 159 6.90 -4.33 -15.20
C GLY A 159 5.81 -5.37 -14.99
N GLN A 160 6.07 -6.65 -15.29
CA GLN A 160 5.16 -7.77 -15.00
C GLN A 160 5.00 -7.96 -13.49
N LEU A 161 6.11 -8.01 -12.73
CA LEU A 161 6.08 -8.07 -11.27
C LEU A 161 5.26 -6.93 -10.64
N TYR A 162 5.34 -5.73 -11.24
CA TYR A 162 4.60 -4.56 -10.79
C TYR A 162 3.10 -4.66 -11.10
N GLU A 163 2.73 -5.08 -12.32
CA GLU A 163 1.33 -5.29 -12.71
C GLU A 163 0.68 -6.40 -11.88
N GLU A 164 1.35 -7.55 -11.70
CA GLU A 164 0.91 -8.62 -10.79
C GLU A 164 0.74 -8.13 -9.34
N THR A 165 1.58 -7.19 -8.89
CA THR A 165 1.46 -6.57 -7.57
C THR A 165 0.22 -5.68 -7.49
N LEU A 166 -0.02 -4.81 -8.46
CA LEU A 166 -1.23 -3.97 -8.50
C LEU A 166 -2.51 -4.79 -8.71
N ASP A 167 -2.44 -5.96 -9.34
CA ASP A 167 -3.57 -6.86 -9.50
C ASP A 167 -3.93 -7.56 -8.17
N ARG A 168 -2.93 -8.02 -7.40
CA ARG A 168 -3.17 -8.55 -6.03
C ARG A 168 -3.82 -7.51 -5.13
N VAL A 169 -3.30 -6.28 -5.12
CA VAL A 169 -3.89 -5.17 -4.35
C VAL A 169 -5.30 -4.85 -4.84
N ALA A 170 -5.54 -4.81 -6.16
CA ALA A 170 -6.87 -4.54 -6.69
C ALA A 170 -7.91 -5.61 -6.29
N ILE A 171 -7.51 -6.87 -6.24
CA ILE A 171 -8.35 -7.97 -5.72
C ILE A 171 -8.62 -7.81 -4.22
N ALA A 172 -7.58 -7.51 -3.42
CA ALA A 172 -7.72 -7.29 -1.98
C ALA A 172 -8.64 -6.09 -1.66
N TRP A 173 -8.55 -5.01 -2.44
CA TRP A 173 -9.40 -3.83 -2.33
C TRP A 173 -10.79 -4.03 -2.95
N GLN A 174 -11.03 -5.13 -3.68
CA GLN A 174 -12.27 -5.40 -4.43
C GLN A 174 -12.58 -4.31 -5.49
N VAL A 175 -11.54 -3.87 -6.20
CA VAL A 175 -11.60 -2.86 -7.28
C VAL A 175 -11.11 -3.37 -8.64
N ASP A 176 -10.70 -4.63 -8.73
CA ASP A 176 -10.16 -5.30 -9.93
C ASP A 176 -11.11 -5.28 -11.14
N THR A 177 -12.42 -5.35 -10.89
CA THR A 177 -13.48 -5.36 -11.90
C THR A 177 -14.15 -4.00 -12.13
N LEU A 178 -13.66 -2.93 -11.49
CA LEU A 178 -14.24 -1.59 -11.56
C LEU A 178 -13.70 -0.75 -12.72
N GLU A 179 -14.39 0.35 -13.04
CA GLU A 179 -14.01 1.23 -14.15
C GLU A 179 -12.65 1.87 -13.90
N LEU A 180 -11.79 1.85 -14.92
CA LEU A 180 -10.48 2.48 -14.87
C LEU A 180 -10.64 4.01 -14.98
N LEU A 181 -9.87 4.74 -14.18
CA LEU A 181 -9.71 6.18 -14.34
C LEU A 181 -8.90 6.42 -15.62
N GLU A 182 -9.48 7.11 -16.60
CA GLU A 182 -8.73 7.60 -17.76
C GLU A 182 -7.69 8.62 -17.29
N ALA A 183 -6.45 8.48 -17.77
CA ALA A 183 -5.27 9.27 -17.40
C ALA A 183 -4.67 9.97 -18.63
#